data_AF-A0A2S8BDX2-F1
#
_entry.id   AF-A0A2S8BDX2-F1
#
_cell.length_a   1.000
_cell.length_b   1.000
_cell.length_c   1.000
_cell.angle_alpha   90.00
_cell.angle_beta   90.00
_cell.angle_gamma   90.00
#
_symmetry.space_group_name_H-M   'P 1'
#
loop_
_entity.id
_entity.type
_entity.pdbx_description
1 polymer ?
#
loop_
_entity_poly.entity_id
_entity_poly.type
_entity_poly.pdbx_seq_one_letter_code
_entity_poly.pdbx_strand_id
1 'polypeptide(L)'
;MTDPARRLLSIDLLDGGEHARLDEWGNRAVLSAPATTSVSIPVLFAEQVTRAPEAVALTFAGRSMTYRELDEAATRLAHVLVGQGAGPGEYVALLFSRSAEAIVAILAVLKSGAGYLPIDPMHPDARIEFMLNDAAPITAITTNELLPRLGGFDGPVIDINHPRINGYPGTALPTPAADDIAYIIYTSGTTGVPKGVAVTHRNVTQLLALTDTDLLRAGAWTQCHSLAFDYSVWEIFGALLGGGRLIVVPESVACSPDDMHALLIAERVSVLSQTPWAAAMLSPEGLESTTLVVAGEACPPEVVDRWASGRLMVNAYGPTETTVYASMSAPLAPGMGVPPIGSPVPGAALFVLDQWLRPVPVGVAGELYVAGGGLACGYVGRAALTGSRFVACPFGGTGGADVPHRGCGVLACRRPVGVRRPCRRASQDPRVSHRIG
;
A
#
# COMPACT_ATOMS: atom_id res chain seq x y z
N MET A 1 -12.98 9.38 -44.80
CA MET A 1 -11.88 10.37 -44.67
C MET A 1 -12.30 11.64 -45.38
N THR A 2 -12.53 12.74 -44.66
CA THR A 2 -13.11 13.99 -45.20
C THR A 2 -12.14 15.18 -45.21
N ASP A 3 -10.89 15.01 -44.77
CA ASP A 3 -9.86 16.05 -44.85
C ASP A 3 -8.45 15.45 -45.07
N PRO A 4 -7.88 15.55 -46.29
CA PRO A 4 -6.54 15.06 -46.61
C PRO A 4 -5.40 15.93 -46.06
N ALA A 5 -5.68 17.14 -45.55
CA ALA A 5 -4.69 18.02 -44.90
C ALA A 5 -4.58 17.77 -43.39
N ARG A 6 -5.47 16.95 -42.83
CA ARG A 6 -5.46 16.58 -41.41
C ARG A 6 -4.14 15.90 -41.07
N ARG A 7 -3.43 16.43 -40.06
CA ARG A 7 -2.21 15.79 -39.55
C ARG A 7 -2.55 14.36 -39.14
N LEU A 8 -1.81 13.38 -39.63
CA LEU A 8 -1.95 11.96 -39.26
C LEU A 8 -2.00 11.80 -37.73
N LEU A 9 -1.12 12.54 -37.04
CA LEU A 9 -1.07 12.65 -35.59
C LEU A 9 -2.29 13.37 -34.96
N SER A 10 -3.39 13.64 -35.64
CA SER A 10 -4.61 14.17 -35.01
C SER A 10 -5.81 13.26 -35.23
N ILE A 11 -5.61 12.13 -35.90
CA ILE A 11 -6.65 11.14 -36.16
C ILE A 11 -6.87 10.34 -34.88
N ASP A 12 -8.11 10.38 -34.41
CA ASP A 12 -8.58 9.50 -33.34
C ASP A 12 -8.90 8.15 -33.96
N LEU A 13 -8.30 7.09 -33.41
CA LEU A 13 -8.49 5.72 -33.88
C LEU A 13 -9.64 5.01 -33.17
N LEU A 14 -10.22 5.66 -32.16
CA LEU A 14 -11.32 5.12 -31.37
C LEU A 14 -12.62 5.84 -31.72
N ASP A 15 -13.72 5.09 -31.74
CA ASP A 15 -15.05 5.69 -31.79
C ASP A 15 -15.53 6.13 -30.39
N GLY A 16 -16.64 6.88 -30.35
CA GLY A 16 -17.19 7.39 -29.09
C GLY A 16 -17.65 6.30 -28.12
N GLY A 17 -18.05 5.13 -28.62
CA GLY A 17 -18.42 3.98 -27.80
C GLY A 17 -17.21 3.26 -27.20
N GLU A 18 -16.11 3.20 -27.94
CA GLU A 18 -14.83 2.70 -27.45
C GLU A 18 -14.24 3.60 -26.36
N HIS A 19 -14.26 4.93 -26.56
CA HIS A 19 -13.89 5.89 -25.50
C HIS A 19 -14.72 5.72 -24.24
N ALA A 20 -16.05 5.64 -24.36
CA ALA A 20 -16.93 5.47 -23.20
C ALA A 20 -16.62 4.18 -22.41
N ARG A 21 -16.29 3.08 -23.11
CA ARG A 21 -15.90 1.81 -22.46
C ARG A 21 -14.55 1.90 -21.76
N LEU A 22 -13.56 2.55 -22.38
CA LEU A 22 -12.25 2.77 -21.75
C LEU A 22 -12.38 3.67 -20.52
N ASP A 23 -13.20 4.73 -20.60
CA ASP A 23 -13.47 5.63 -19.48
C ASP A 23 -14.17 4.89 -18.32
N GLU A 24 -15.10 3.98 -18.62
CA GLU A 24 -15.77 3.13 -17.63
C GLU A 24 -14.78 2.14 -16.98
N TRP A 25 -14.04 1.36 -17.77
CA TRP A 25 -13.08 0.37 -17.26
C TRP A 25 -11.91 1.00 -16.51
N GLY A 26 -11.45 2.15 -16.99
CA GLY A 26 -10.39 2.95 -16.39
C GLY A 26 -10.85 3.78 -15.19
N ASN A 27 -12.14 3.75 -14.85
CA ASN A 27 -12.73 4.54 -13.75
C ASN A 27 -12.45 6.05 -13.86
N ARG A 28 -12.48 6.61 -15.08
CA ARG A 28 -12.16 8.03 -15.32
C ARG A 28 -13.04 8.99 -14.52
N ALA A 29 -14.29 8.62 -14.28
CA ALA A 29 -15.26 9.42 -13.52
C ALA A 29 -14.73 9.84 -12.14
N VAL A 30 -13.85 9.04 -11.52
CA VAL A 30 -13.25 9.36 -10.21
C VAL A 30 -12.43 10.64 -10.22
N LEU A 31 -11.88 11.04 -11.38
CA LEU A 31 -11.08 12.26 -11.52
C LEU A 31 -11.93 13.53 -11.44
N SER A 32 -13.24 13.42 -11.61
CA SER A 32 -14.20 14.52 -11.48
C SER A 32 -15.12 14.35 -10.28
N ALA A 33 -14.96 13.27 -9.51
CA ALA A 33 -15.74 13.05 -8.31
C ALA A 33 -15.34 14.09 -7.23
N PRO A 34 -16.30 14.53 -6.38
CA PRO A 34 -15.96 15.35 -5.23
C PRO A 34 -14.92 14.65 -4.37
N ALA A 35 -13.94 15.40 -3.87
CA ALA A 35 -12.98 14.86 -2.93
C ALA A 35 -13.72 14.32 -1.70
N THR A 36 -13.57 13.02 -1.43
CA THR A 36 -14.06 12.46 -0.17
C THR A 36 -13.27 13.05 0.99
N THR A 37 -13.94 13.28 2.13
CA THR A 37 -13.27 13.69 3.37
C THR A 37 -12.47 12.50 3.89
N SER A 38 -11.21 12.42 3.47
CA SER A 38 -10.26 11.46 4.04
C SER A 38 -9.74 11.99 5.36
N VAL A 39 -9.57 11.08 6.32
CA VAL A 39 -8.99 11.35 7.65
C VAL A 39 -7.59 10.74 7.72
N SER A 40 -6.82 11.08 8.76
CA SER A 40 -5.50 10.51 8.94
C SER A 40 -5.54 9.10 9.57
N ILE A 41 -4.46 8.33 9.38
CA ILE A 41 -4.32 6.98 9.94
C ILE A 41 -4.56 6.96 11.47
N PRO A 42 -3.97 7.88 12.28
CA PRO A 42 -4.24 7.91 13.72
C PRO A 42 -5.70 8.12 14.10
N VAL A 43 -6.48 8.83 13.27
CA VAL A 43 -7.92 9.03 13.51
C VAL A 43 -8.67 7.71 13.37
N LEU A 44 -8.49 7.00 12.25
CA LEU A 44 -9.13 5.69 12.04
C LEU A 44 -8.67 4.66 13.09
N PHE A 45 -7.41 4.69 13.49
CA PHE A 45 -6.90 3.82 14.54
C PHE A 45 -7.58 4.12 15.89
N ALA A 46 -7.70 5.39 16.26
CA ALA A 46 -8.37 5.80 17.51
C ALA A 46 -9.87 5.43 17.53
N GLU A 47 -10.55 5.45 16.38
CA GLU A 47 -11.92 4.93 16.25
C GLU A 47 -11.97 3.43 16.60
N GLN A 48 -11.01 2.63 16.13
CA GLN A 48 -10.95 1.20 16.46
C GLN A 48 -10.62 0.95 17.93
N VAL A 49 -9.69 1.72 18.50
CA VAL A 49 -9.37 1.67 19.94
C VAL A 49 -10.59 1.99 20.79
N THR A 50 -11.39 2.98 20.38
CA THR A 50 -12.63 3.33 21.08
C THR A 50 -13.69 2.24 20.95
N ARG A 51 -13.81 1.64 19.77
CA ARG A 51 -14.81 0.61 19.47
C ARG A 51 -14.55 -0.70 20.21
N ALA A 52 -13.30 -1.14 20.29
CA ALA A 52 -12.95 -2.45 20.84
C ALA A 52 -11.58 -2.43 21.57
N PRO A 53 -11.46 -1.70 22.69
CA PRO A 53 -10.17 -1.46 23.36
C PRO A 53 -9.51 -2.74 23.87
N GLU A 54 -10.30 -3.73 24.32
CA GLU A 54 -9.81 -5.00 24.87
C GLU A 54 -9.59 -6.08 23.81
N ALA A 55 -9.92 -5.81 22.54
CA ALA A 55 -9.64 -6.74 21.46
C ALA A 55 -8.12 -6.82 21.22
N VAL A 56 -7.63 -8.01 20.88
CA VAL A 56 -6.20 -8.21 20.56
C VAL A 56 -5.89 -7.54 19.22
N ALA A 57 -5.07 -6.50 19.24
CA ALA A 57 -4.64 -5.77 18.05
C ALA A 57 -3.41 -6.40 17.41
N LEU A 58 -2.49 -6.91 18.23
CA LEU A 58 -1.15 -7.28 17.80
C LEU A 58 -0.69 -8.55 18.52
N THR A 59 -0.11 -9.50 17.78
CA THR A 59 0.55 -10.68 18.32
C THR A 59 1.95 -10.81 17.71
N PHE A 60 2.95 -11.06 18.55
CA PHE A 60 4.34 -11.31 18.15
C PHE A 60 4.99 -12.30 19.13
N ALA A 61 5.60 -13.37 18.60
CA ALA A 61 6.33 -14.38 19.39
C ALA A 61 5.57 -14.88 20.65
N GLY A 62 4.27 -15.16 20.50
CA GLY A 62 3.40 -15.65 21.58
C GLY A 62 2.93 -14.59 22.58
N ARG A 63 3.39 -13.34 22.46
CA ARG A 63 2.91 -12.19 23.24
C ARG A 63 1.86 -11.44 22.44
N SER A 64 0.87 -10.87 23.14
CA SER A 64 -0.19 -10.10 22.51
C SER A 64 -0.37 -8.75 23.19
N MET A 65 -0.82 -7.77 22.42
CA MET A 65 -1.24 -6.46 22.91
C MET A 65 -2.68 -6.19 22.47
N THR A 66 -3.49 -5.67 23.38
CA THR A 66 -4.81 -5.14 23.04
C THR A 66 -4.71 -3.83 22.27
N TYR A 67 -5.81 -3.40 21.64
CA TYR A 67 -5.88 -2.07 21.02
C TYR A 67 -5.55 -0.96 22.02
N ARG A 68 -6.05 -1.05 23.27
CA ARG A 68 -5.73 -0.10 24.34
C ARG A 68 -4.24 -0.08 24.66
N GLU A 69 -3.64 -1.24 24.91
CA GLU A 69 -2.22 -1.33 25.27
C GLU A 69 -1.31 -0.79 24.15
N LEU A 70 -1.65 -1.12 22.90
CA LEU A 70 -0.93 -0.63 21.73
C LEU A 70 -1.06 0.89 21.59
N ASP A 71 -2.27 1.42 21.74
CA ASP A 71 -2.53 2.86 21.68
C ASP A 71 -1.79 3.63 22.76
N GLU A 72 -1.82 3.16 24.00
CA GLU A 72 -1.16 3.78 25.13
C GLU A 72 0.37 3.76 24.97
N ALA A 73 0.95 2.63 24.55
CA ALA A 73 2.38 2.52 24.30
C ALA A 73 2.83 3.47 23.18
N ALA A 74 2.08 3.50 22.07
CA ALA A 74 2.35 4.40 20.96
C ALA A 74 2.19 5.88 21.36
N THR A 75 1.17 6.21 22.16
CA THR A 75 0.94 7.58 22.62
C THR A 75 2.06 8.07 23.55
N ARG A 76 2.52 7.24 24.49
CA ARG A 76 3.66 7.58 25.35
C ARG A 76 4.92 7.86 24.55
N LEU A 77 5.23 7.00 23.57
CA LEU A 77 6.37 7.21 22.68
C LEU A 77 6.18 8.45 21.79
N ALA A 78 4.96 8.73 21.33
CA ALA A 78 4.67 9.94 20.55
C ALA A 78 4.96 11.23 21.33
N HIS A 79 4.68 11.28 22.64
CA HIS A 79 5.08 12.42 23.48
C HIS A 79 6.60 12.62 23.56
N VAL A 80 7.36 11.52 23.61
CA VAL A 80 8.83 11.59 23.55
C VAL A 80 9.27 12.20 22.23
N LEU A 81 8.67 11.77 21.12
CA LEU A 81 9.00 12.24 19.77
C LEU A 81 8.67 13.73 19.59
N VAL A 82 7.50 14.17 20.05
CA VAL A 82 7.13 15.61 20.05
C VAL A 82 8.13 16.42 20.87
N GLY A 83 8.60 15.88 22.01
CA GLY A 83 9.67 16.49 22.81
C GLY A 83 11.03 16.58 22.10
N GLN A 84 11.27 15.76 21.07
CA GLN A 84 12.45 15.83 20.18
C GLN A 84 12.19 16.68 18.92
N GLY A 85 11.03 17.31 18.80
CA GLY A 85 10.68 18.15 17.65
C GLY A 85 9.97 17.42 16.50
N ALA A 86 9.57 16.16 16.67
CA ALA A 86 8.74 15.48 15.67
C ALA A 86 7.37 16.15 15.54
N GLY A 87 6.93 16.37 14.30
CA GLY A 87 5.66 17.00 13.95
C GLY A 87 5.41 17.03 12.45
N PRO A 88 4.35 17.71 11.99
CA PRO A 88 4.03 17.82 10.57
C PRO A 88 5.20 18.39 9.74
N GLY A 89 5.58 17.66 8.70
CA GLY A 89 6.70 18.01 7.82
C GLY A 89 8.05 17.40 8.23
N GLU A 90 8.17 16.88 9.45
CA GLU A 90 9.37 16.20 9.93
C GLU A 90 9.29 14.68 9.70
N TYR A 91 10.46 14.03 9.69
CA TYR A 91 10.59 12.59 9.49
C TYR A 91 11.35 11.91 10.62
N VAL A 92 10.91 10.70 10.98
CA VAL A 92 11.56 9.88 12.00
C VAL A 92 12.06 8.58 11.37
N ALA A 93 13.35 8.31 11.47
CA ALA A 93 13.93 7.04 11.01
C ALA A 93 13.61 5.91 11.97
N LEU A 94 13.19 4.77 11.43
CA LEU A 94 12.87 3.56 12.18
C LEU A 94 13.79 2.44 11.70
N LEU A 95 14.76 2.05 12.53
CA LEU A 95 15.65 0.93 12.23
C LEU A 95 15.23 -0.28 13.08
N PHE A 96 14.51 -1.22 12.46
CA PHE A 96 13.87 -2.33 13.17
C PHE A 96 13.82 -3.59 12.32
N SER A 97 14.06 -4.74 12.97
CA SER A 97 13.50 -6.00 12.53
C SER A 97 12.00 -6.05 12.86
N ARG A 98 11.25 -6.99 12.28
CA ARG A 98 9.83 -7.17 12.59
C ARG A 98 9.66 -7.52 14.08
N SER A 99 8.94 -6.66 14.79
CA SER A 99 8.64 -6.86 16.21
C SER A 99 7.41 -6.05 16.63
N ALA A 100 6.95 -6.25 17.86
CA ALA A 100 5.87 -5.44 18.41
C ALA A 100 6.29 -3.98 18.61
N GLU A 101 7.54 -3.77 19.03
CA GLU A 101 8.16 -2.46 19.21
C GLU A 101 8.18 -1.67 17.89
N ALA A 102 8.44 -2.32 16.76
CA ALA A 102 8.40 -1.67 15.46
C ALA A 102 7.00 -1.12 15.13
N ILE A 103 5.94 -1.86 15.44
CA ILE A 103 4.54 -1.42 15.25
C ILE A 103 4.20 -0.25 16.19
N VAL A 104 4.63 -0.33 17.45
CA VAL A 104 4.50 0.79 18.41
C VAL A 104 5.21 2.04 17.89
N ALA A 105 6.43 1.90 17.36
CA ALA A 105 7.21 3.00 16.81
C ALA A 105 6.52 3.66 15.61
N ILE A 106 6.01 2.86 14.66
CA ILE A 106 5.27 3.36 13.50
C ILE A 106 4.05 4.18 13.95
N LEU A 107 3.22 3.63 14.84
CA LEU A 107 2.03 4.34 15.33
C LEU A 107 2.39 5.59 16.13
N ALA A 108 3.48 5.56 16.91
CA ALA A 108 3.95 6.71 17.67
C ALA A 108 4.41 7.86 16.78
N VAL A 109 5.15 7.56 15.71
CA VAL A 109 5.57 8.57 14.73
C VAL A 109 4.35 9.20 14.07
N LEU A 110 3.41 8.39 13.59
CA LEU A 110 2.17 8.91 12.99
C LEU A 110 1.35 9.75 13.99
N LYS A 111 1.26 9.35 15.26
CA LYS A 111 0.58 10.12 16.33
C LYS A 111 1.27 11.43 16.67
N SER A 112 2.59 11.53 16.48
CA SER A 112 3.33 12.79 16.64
C SER A 112 3.07 13.77 15.49
N GLY A 113 2.50 13.29 14.39
CA GLY A 113 2.26 14.04 13.15
C GLY A 113 3.43 14.05 12.18
N ALA A 114 4.54 13.39 12.52
CA ALA A 114 5.66 13.17 11.62
C ALA A 114 5.43 11.96 10.69
N GLY A 115 6.16 11.91 9.59
CA GLY A 115 6.22 10.74 8.71
C GLY A 115 7.30 9.75 9.15
N TYR A 116 7.05 8.44 9.07
CA TYR A 116 8.08 7.45 9.38
C TYR A 116 8.90 7.06 8.15
N LEU A 117 10.20 6.81 8.37
CA LEU A 117 11.15 6.30 7.39
C LEU A 117 11.64 4.93 7.86
N PRO A 118 11.04 3.82 7.38
CA PRO A 118 11.50 2.49 7.76
C PRO A 118 12.82 2.16 7.05
N ILE A 119 13.79 1.67 7.83
CA ILE A 119 15.10 1.23 7.36
C ILE A 119 15.25 -0.24 7.74
N ASP A 120 15.52 -1.07 6.74
CA ASP A 120 15.76 -2.49 6.94
C ASP A 120 17.17 -2.70 7.55
N PRO A 121 17.30 -3.33 8.73
CA PRO A 121 18.60 -3.59 9.33
C PRO A 121 19.47 -4.54 8.48
N MET A 122 18.90 -5.29 7.54
CA MET A 122 19.68 -6.15 6.63
C MET A 122 20.33 -5.35 5.49
N HIS A 123 20.03 -4.07 5.33
CA HIS A 123 20.74 -3.23 4.36
C HIS A 123 22.21 -3.04 4.75
N PRO A 124 23.13 -2.92 3.77
CA PRO A 124 24.51 -2.53 4.05
C PRO A 124 24.58 -1.15 4.70
N ASP A 125 25.57 -0.91 5.56
CA ASP A 125 25.71 0.34 6.32
C ASP A 125 25.75 1.58 5.41
N ALA A 126 26.45 1.51 4.27
CA ALA A 126 26.49 2.59 3.29
C ALA A 126 25.10 2.96 2.75
N ARG A 127 24.17 2.01 2.67
CA ARG A 127 22.78 2.28 2.25
C ARG A 127 21.97 2.91 3.38
N ILE A 128 22.18 2.47 4.62
CA ILE A 128 21.55 3.08 5.81
C ILE A 128 21.99 4.53 5.94
N GLU A 129 23.30 4.78 5.88
CA GLU A 129 23.90 6.11 5.92
C GLU A 129 23.38 7.01 4.79
N PHE A 130 23.30 6.48 3.57
CA PHE A 130 22.70 7.21 2.45
C PHE A 130 21.26 7.65 2.74
N MET A 131 20.41 6.75 3.23
CA MET A 131 19.00 7.05 3.52
C MET A 131 18.85 8.11 4.62
N LEU A 132 19.68 8.02 5.67
CA LEU A 132 19.70 8.98 6.76
C LEU A 132 20.15 10.38 6.27
N ASN A 133 21.18 10.44 5.44
CA ASN A 133 21.67 11.69 4.88
C ASN A 133 20.71 12.32 3.86
N ASP A 134 20.08 11.51 3.01
CA ASP A 134 19.16 12.00 1.96
C ASP A 134 17.80 12.44 2.53
N ALA A 135 17.30 11.74 3.57
CA ALA A 135 16.03 12.10 4.22
C ALA A 135 16.19 13.12 5.35
N ALA A 136 17.37 13.23 5.96
CA ALA A 136 17.68 14.09 7.10
C ALA A 136 16.61 14.03 8.22
N PRO A 137 16.32 12.84 8.80
CA PRO A 137 15.30 12.69 9.82
C PRO A 137 15.67 13.44 11.11
N ILE A 138 14.68 14.00 11.80
CA ILE A 138 14.88 14.78 13.03
C ILE A 138 15.39 13.91 14.19
N THR A 139 15.04 12.63 14.18
CA THR A 139 15.45 11.63 15.17
C THR A 139 15.36 10.23 14.57
N ALA A 140 16.00 9.27 15.22
CA ALA A 140 15.88 7.85 14.90
C ALA A 140 15.37 7.05 16.11
N ILE A 141 14.59 6.01 15.87
CA ILE A 141 14.15 5.05 16.88
C ILE A 141 14.68 3.68 16.49
N THR A 142 15.20 2.95 17.47
CA THR A 142 15.76 1.60 17.29
C THR A 142 15.70 0.84 18.62
N THR A 143 16.17 -0.41 18.62
CA THR A 143 16.56 -1.13 19.84
C THR A 143 18.04 -0.94 20.14
N ASN A 144 18.44 -1.17 21.40
CA ASN A 144 19.86 -1.15 21.80
C ASN A 144 20.75 -2.12 20.99
N GLU A 145 20.20 -3.24 20.54
CA GLU A 145 20.92 -4.24 19.72
C GLU A 145 21.28 -3.70 18.32
N LEU A 146 20.39 -2.89 17.73
CA LEU A 146 20.57 -2.31 16.40
C LEU A 146 21.23 -0.93 16.44
N LEU A 147 21.38 -0.32 17.62
CA LEU A 147 21.99 1.00 17.80
C LEU A 147 23.35 1.18 17.10
N PRO A 148 24.29 0.20 17.11
CA PRO A 148 25.57 0.36 16.42
C PRO A 148 25.45 0.59 14.89
N ARG A 149 24.35 0.16 14.27
CA ARG A 149 24.08 0.34 12.83
C ARG A 149 23.73 1.78 12.47
N LEU A 150 23.41 2.62 13.46
CA LEU A 150 23.16 4.06 13.29
C LEU A 150 24.42 4.91 13.55
N GLY A 151 25.62 4.32 13.53
CA GLY A 151 26.87 5.03 13.84
C GLY A 151 27.19 6.24 12.95
N GLY A 152 26.58 6.34 11.76
CA GLY A 152 26.68 7.50 10.86
C GLY A 152 25.57 8.55 11.03
N PHE A 153 24.68 8.42 12.03
CA PHE A 153 23.63 9.38 12.30
C PHE A 153 24.02 10.34 13.43
N ASP A 154 24.13 11.63 13.11
CA ASP A 154 24.51 12.66 14.09
C ASP A 154 23.33 13.15 14.97
N GLY A 155 22.11 12.70 14.68
CA GLY A 155 20.89 13.13 15.38
C GLY A 155 20.58 12.32 16.65
N PRO A 156 19.57 12.73 17.43
CA PRO A 156 19.16 12.02 18.63
C PRO A 156 18.61 10.64 18.28
N VAL A 157 19.06 9.60 19.00
CA VAL A 157 18.56 8.23 18.86
C VAL A 157 17.79 7.83 20.13
N ILE A 158 16.60 7.28 19.93
CA ILE A 158 15.73 6.78 20.98
C ILE A 158 15.78 5.25 20.98
N ASP A 159 16.21 4.66 22.10
CA ASP A 159 15.94 3.25 22.37
C ASP A 159 14.49 3.08 22.82
N ILE A 160 13.70 2.34 22.04
CA ILE A 160 12.28 2.10 22.30
C ILE A 160 12.03 1.37 23.63
N ASN A 161 13.01 0.62 24.12
CA ASN A 161 12.91 -0.13 25.37
C ASN A 161 13.33 0.70 26.59
N HIS A 162 13.69 1.98 26.41
CA HIS A 162 14.16 2.80 27.51
C HIS A 162 13.03 3.04 28.53
N PRO A 163 13.18 2.65 29.82
CA PRO A 163 12.11 2.68 30.82
C PRO A 163 11.44 4.05 31.03
N ARG A 164 12.21 5.14 30.81
CA ARG A 164 11.71 6.53 30.85
C ARG A 164 10.45 6.77 30.02
N ILE A 165 10.26 6.03 28.92
CA ILE A 165 9.09 6.20 28.02
C ILE A 165 7.79 5.93 28.80
N ASN A 166 7.80 4.99 29.75
CA ASN A 166 6.63 4.67 30.57
C ASN A 166 6.19 5.81 31.51
N GLY A 167 7.07 6.80 31.75
CA GLY A 167 6.74 7.98 32.55
C GLY A 167 6.05 9.10 31.77
N TYR A 168 5.94 9.00 30.44
CA TYR A 168 5.27 10.00 29.63
C TYR A 168 3.74 9.84 29.67
N PRO A 169 2.98 10.92 29.39
CA PRO A 169 1.52 10.86 29.38
C PRO A 169 0.97 9.87 28.34
N GLY A 170 -0.13 9.20 28.69
CA GLY A 170 -0.95 8.42 27.75
C GLY A 170 -2.08 9.24 27.09
N THR A 171 -2.09 10.57 27.29
CA THR A 171 -3.14 11.45 26.74
C THR A 171 -2.93 11.70 25.26
N ALA A 172 -4.00 11.71 24.48
CA ALA A 172 -3.94 11.92 23.04
C ALA A 172 -3.26 13.26 22.65
N LEU A 173 -2.51 13.21 21.55
CA LEU A 173 -1.90 14.38 20.89
C LEU A 173 -2.84 14.94 19.81
N PRO A 174 -2.61 16.17 19.32
CA PRO A 174 -3.32 16.71 18.17
C PRO A 174 -3.24 15.77 16.96
N THR A 175 -4.38 15.55 16.30
CA THR A 175 -4.45 14.65 15.15
C THR A 175 -3.79 15.26 13.91
N PRO A 176 -2.95 14.52 13.17
CA PRO A 176 -2.38 15.01 11.93
C PRO A 176 -3.44 15.20 10.85
N ALA A 177 -3.16 16.08 9.89
CA ALA A 177 -4.00 16.29 8.74
C ALA A 177 -3.91 15.07 7.80
N ALA A 178 -4.96 14.83 7.02
CA ALA A 178 -4.96 13.74 6.05
C ALA A 178 -3.89 13.92 4.95
N ASP A 179 -3.55 15.17 4.62
CA ASP A 179 -2.59 15.48 3.55
C ASP A 179 -1.13 15.54 4.07
N ASP A 180 -0.90 15.33 5.36
CA ASP A 180 0.45 15.19 5.92
C ASP A 180 1.09 13.87 5.45
N ILE A 181 2.42 13.86 5.32
CA ILE A 181 3.19 12.67 4.94
C ILE A 181 3.13 11.64 6.07
N ALA A 182 2.59 10.45 5.76
CA ALA A 182 2.57 9.32 6.69
C ALA A 182 3.90 8.58 6.67
N TYR A 183 4.48 8.36 5.49
CA TYR A 183 5.75 7.63 5.38
C TYR A 183 6.57 8.00 4.15
N ILE A 184 7.86 7.65 4.24
CA ILE A 184 8.79 7.67 3.12
C ILE A 184 9.41 6.30 2.95
N ILE A 185 9.17 5.63 1.83
CA ILE A 185 9.80 4.34 1.50
C ILE A 185 10.78 4.53 0.36
N TYR A 186 12.02 4.07 0.55
CA TYR A 186 13.05 4.13 -0.48
C TYR A 186 12.95 2.96 -1.45
N THR A 187 12.91 3.30 -2.74
CA THR A 187 12.92 2.31 -3.83
C THR A 187 14.24 2.40 -4.61
N SER A 188 14.64 1.29 -5.24
CA SER A 188 15.78 1.28 -6.15
C SER A 188 15.50 2.20 -7.35
N GLY A 189 16.28 3.27 -7.50
CA GLY A 189 16.15 4.16 -8.65
C GLY A 189 16.67 3.51 -9.93
N THR A 190 16.08 3.85 -11.07
CA THR A 190 16.57 3.41 -12.39
C THR A 190 17.97 3.93 -12.72
N THR A 191 18.42 4.97 -12.01
CA THR A 191 19.77 5.55 -12.09
C THR A 191 20.76 4.92 -11.11
N GLY A 192 20.35 3.88 -10.36
CA GLY A 192 21.15 3.21 -9.33
C GLY A 192 21.10 3.88 -7.96
N VAL A 193 20.72 5.15 -7.87
CA VAL A 193 20.58 5.87 -6.60
C VAL A 193 19.18 5.64 -6.01
N PRO A 194 19.05 5.16 -4.75
CA PRO A 194 17.76 5.02 -4.11
C PRO A 194 16.99 6.35 -4.03
N LYS A 195 15.66 6.28 -4.09
CA LYS A 195 14.77 7.47 -4.06
C LYS A 195 13.64 7.25 -3.04
N GLY A 196 13.46 8.21 -2.13
CA GLY A 196 12.40 8.18 -1.13
C GLY A 196 11.06 8.61 -1.71
N VAL A 197 10.07 7.72 -1.72
CA VAL A 197 8.69 7.99 -2.17
C VAL A 197 7.88 8.47 -0.96
N ALA A 198 7.36 9.69 -1.02
CA ALA A 198 6.59 10.29 0.07
C ALA A 198 5.08 10.05 -0.12
N VAL A 199 4.44 9.39 0.86
CA VAL A 199 3.02 9.01 0.80
C VAL A 199 2.26 9.64 1.97
N THR A 200 1.07 10.17 1.70
CA THR A 200 0.23 10.86 2.70
C THR A 200 -0.66 9.89 3.46
N HIS A 201 -1.19 10.33 4.60
CA HIS A 201 -2.23 9.56 5.29
C HIS A 201 -3.49 9.34 4.43
N ARG A 202 -3.90 10.36 3.67
CA ARG A 202 -5.03 10.29 2.74
C ARG A 202 -4.83 9.17 1.73
N ASN A 203 -3.64 9.03 1.15
CA ASN A 203 -3.39 7.97 0.19
C ASN A 203 -3.63 6.58 0.80
N VAL A 204 -3.13 6.35 2.01
CA VAL A 204 -3.27 5.06 2.73
C VAL A 204 -4.72 4.80 3.11
N THR A 205 -5.39 5.79 3.71
CA THR A 205 -6.78 5.62 4.17
C THR A 205 -7.75 5.45 2.99
N GLN A 206 -7.48 6.06 1.83
CA GLN A 206 -8.25 5.84 0.61
C GLN A 206 -8.06 4.43 0.04
N LEU A 207 -6.82 3.93 -0.01
CA LEU A 207 -6.57 2.53 -0.39
C LEU A 207 -7.36 1.59 0.51
N LEU A 208 -7.32 1.82 1.83
CA LEU A 208 -7.95 0.95 2.82
C LEU A 208 -9.47 1.07 2.88
N ALA A 209 -10.09 2.04 2.21
CA ALA A 209 -11.53 2.01 1.97
C ALA A 209 -11.96 0.75 1.17
N LEU A 210 -11.01 0.02 0.54
CA LEU A 210 -11.21 -1.32 0.00
C LEU A 210 -11.63 -2.36 1.03
N THR A 211 -11.15 -2.28 2.27
CA THR A 211 -11.41 -3.30 3.30
C THR A 211 -12.84 -3.22 3.86
N ASP A 212 -13.57 -2.14 3.58
CA ASP A 212 -15.02 -2.03 3.80
C ASP A 212 -15.84 -2.81 2.76
N THR A 213 -15.19 -3.44 1.78
CA THR A 213 -15.83 -4.41 0.89
C THR A 213 -15.78 -5.81 1.52
N ASP A 214 -16.84 -6.59 1.33
CA ASP A 214 -16.99 -7.96 1.87
C ASP A 214 -15.84 -8.94 1.56
N LEU A 215 -14.93 -8.58 0.66
CA LEU A 215 -13.82 -9.40 0.19
C LEU A 215 -12.65 -9.49 1.18
N LEU A 216 -12.44 -8.49 2.04
CA LEU A 216 -11.25 -8.37 2.90
C LEU A 216 -11.62 -7.95 4.33
N ARG A 217 -12.57 -8.68 4.92
CA ARG A 217 -13.14 -8.40 6.25
C ARG A 217 -12.08 -8.44 7.36
N ALA A 218 -12.36 -7.71 8.44
CA ALA A 218 -11.66 -7.79 9.72
C ALA A 218 -11.42 -9.26 10.15
N GLY A 219 -10.19 -9.57 10.53
CA GLY A 219 -9.75 -10.92 10.87
C GLY A 219 -8.29 -10.94 11.31
N ALA A 220 -7.63 -12.09 11.19
CA ALA A 220 -6.20 -12.23 11.48
C ALA A 220 -5.38 -11.99 10.21
N TRP A 221 -4.47 -11.02 10.24
CA TRP A 221 -3.61 -10.62 9.12
C TRP A 221 -2.15 -10.83 9.48
N THR A 222 -1.32 -11.15 8.51
CA THR A 222 0.13 -11.30 8.73
C THR A 222 0.88 -10.04 8.34
N GLN A 223 1.89 -9.68 9.13
CA GLN A 223 2.95 -8.74 8.78
C GLN A 223 4.22 -9.56 8.54
N CYS A 224 4.53 -9.88 7.28
CA CYS A 224 5.61 -10.79 6.93
C CYS A 224 6.65 -10.19 5.96
N HIS A 225 6.33 -9.06 5.33
CA HIS A 225 7.25 -8.36 4.45
C HIS A 225 8.18 -7.41 5.23
N SER A 226 9.27 -6.99 4.61
CA SER A 226 10.14 -5.95 5.21
C SER A 226 9.32 -4.68 5.48
N LEU A 227 9.57 -4.04 6.63
CA LEU A 227 8.96 -2.74 6.95
C LEU A 227 9.39 -1.64 5.96
N ALA A 228 10.53 -1.83 5.29
CA ALA A 228 11.01 -0.96 4.21
C ALA A 228 10.38 -1.25 2.84
N PHE A 229 9.40 -2.16 2.77
CA PHE A 229 8.60 -2.42 1.58
C PHE A 229 7.13 -2.07 1.85
N ASP A 230 6.46 -1.49 0.87
CA ASP A 230 5.12 -0.89 1.03
C ASP A 230 4.00 -1.92 1.23
N TYR A 231 4.23 -3.20 0.94
CA TYR A 231 3.37 -4.28 1.41
C TYR A 231 3.12 -4.22 2.91
N SER A 232 4.14 -3.86 3.69
CA SER A 232 4.00 -3.78 5.15
C SER A 232 2.93 -2.76 5.56
N VAL A 233 2.73 -1.68 4.78
CA VAL A 233 1.68 -0.69 4.99
C VAL A 233 0.30 -1.33 4.85
N TRP A 234 0.10 -2.12 3.78
CA TRP A 234 -1.14 -2.86 3.55
C TRP A 234 -1.40 -3.90 4.65
N GLU A 235 -0.38 -4.66 5.02
CA GLU A 235 -0.45 -5.67 6.08
C GLU A 235 -0.84 -5.06 7.44
N ILE A 236 -0.14 -3.99 7.85
CA ILE A 236 -0.30 -3.36 9.15
C ILE A 236 -1.65 -2.65 9.24
N PHE A 237 -1.91 -1.74 8.31
CA PHE A 237 -3.08 -0.87 8.41
C PHE A 237 -4.36 -1.54 7.90
N GLY A 238 -4.27 -2.51 6.97
CA GLY A 238 -5.40 -3.36 6.61
C GLY A 238 -5.94 -4.15 7.81
N ALA A 239 -5.04 -4.62 8.69
CA ALA A 239 -5.42 -5.26 9.94
C ALA A 239 -5.96 -4.26 10.96
N LEU A 240 -5.15 -3.27 11.32
CA LEU A 240 -5.40 -2.42 12.49
C LEU A 240 -6.56 -1.43 12.29
N LEU A 241 -6.73 -0.89 11.08
CA LEU A 241 -7.80 0.06 10.80
C LEU A 241 -9.14 -0.64 10.54
N GLY A 242 -9.12 -1.91 10.15
CA GLY A 242 -10.30 -2.77 10.05
C GLY A 242 -10.73 -3.37 11.40
N GLY A 243 -9.98 -3.15 12.48
CA GLY A 243 -10.27 -3.76 13.79
C GLY A 243 -9.90 -5.24 13.89
N GLY A 244 -9.03 -5.73 13.00
CA GLY A 244 -8.48 -7.08 12.99
C GLY A 244 -7.32 -7.25 13.96
N ARG A 245 -6.68 -8.42 13.90
CA ARG A 245 -5.47 -8.76 14.65
C ARG A 245 -4.29 -8.85 13.69
N LEU A 246 -3.26 -8.06 13.93
CA LEU A 246 -1.98 -8.12 13.21
C LEU A 246 -1.07 -9.16 13.87
N ILE A 247 -0.63 -10.14 13.10
CA ILE A 247 0.35 -11.14 13.52
C ILE A 247 1.67 -10.78 12.88
N VAL A 248 2.61 -10.29 13.68
CA VAL A 248 3.96 -9.99 13.20
C VAL A 248 4.73 -11.29 13.11
N VAL A 249 5.16 -11.63 11.90
CA VAL A 249 5.84 -12.90 11.60
C VAL A 249 7.34 -12.69 11.76
N PRO A 250 8.04 -13.42 12.66
CA PRO A 250 9.49 -13.32 12.80
C PRO A 250 10.24 -13.60 11.48
N GLU A 251 11.42 -13.02 11.30
CA GLU A 251 12.27 -13.24 10.13
C GLU A 251 12.55 -14.72 9.85
N SER A 252 12.90 -15.48 10.89
CA SER A 252 13.17 -16.91 10.76
C SER A 252 11.97 -17.70 10.25
N VAL A 253 10.76 -17.33 10.65
CA VAL A 253 9.52 -17.99 10.23
C VAL A 253 9.14 -17.60 8.81
N ALA A 254 9.23 -16.31 8.47
CA ALA A 254 8.90 -15.84 7.12
C ALA A 254 9.80 -16.45 6.02
N CYS A 255 11.04 -16.82 6.38
CA CYS A 255 11.97 -17.48 5.46
C CYS A 255 11.82 -19.01 5.38
N SER A 256 10.95 -19.61 6.20
CA SER A 256 10.73 -21.06 6.29
C SER A 256 9.30 -21.39 5.85
N PRO A 257 9.09 -21.98 4.66
CA PRO A 257 7.74 -22.29 4.18
C PRO A 257 6.93 -23.16 5.14
N ASP A 258 7.59 -24.14 5.79
CA ASP A 258 6.94 -25.05 6.73
C ASP A 258 6.55 -24.35 8.04
N ASP A 259 7.45 -23.53 8.60
CA ASP A 259 7.13 -22.78 9.82
C ASP A 259 6.08 -21.69 9.56
N MET A 260 6.15 -21.03 8.40
CA MET A 260 5.14 -20.07 7.96
C MET A 260 3.78 -20.76 7.83
N HIS A 261 3.71 -21.91 7.18
CA HIS A 261 2.47 -22.69 7.06
C HIS A 261 1.89 -23.07 8.42
N ALA A 262 2.73 -23.60 9.32
CA ALA A 262 2.32 -23.94 10.67
C ALA A 262 1.78 -22.73 11.44
N LEU A 263 2.42 -21.56 11.33
CA LEU A 263 1.98 -20.31 11.94
C LEU A 263 0.62 -19.87 11.38
N LEU A 264 0.45 -19.91 10.05
CA LEU A 264 -0.80 -19.49 9.40
C LEU A 264 -2.01 -20.30 9.90
N ILE A 265 -1.83 -21.62 10.06
CA ILE A 265 -2.86 -22.51 10.61
C ILE A 265 -3.09 -22.21 12.10
N ALA A 266 -2.02 -22.17 12.89
CA ALA A 266 -2.11 -21.98 14.34
C ALA A 266 -2.82 -20.67 14.70
N GLU A 267 -2.52 -19.61 13.96
CA GLU A 267 -3.07 -18.27 14.18
C GLU A 267 -4.37 -17.99 13.42
N ARG A 268 -4.89 -18.99 12.67
CA ARG A 268 -6.12 -18.92 11.87
C ARG A 268 -6.17 -17.69 10.96
N VAL A 269 -5.10 -17.50 10.20
CA VAL A 269 -4.93 -16.31 9.35
C VAL A 269 -6.03 -16.20 8.32
N SER A 270 -6.66 -15.04 8.28
CA SER A 270 -7.79 -14.72 7.39
C SER A 270 -7.32 -14.05 6.11
N VAL A 271 -6.26 -13.24 6.17
CA VAL A 271 -5.69 -12.56 5.00
C VAL A 271 -4.17 -12.72 4.99
N LEU A 272 -3.67 -13.19 3.85
CA LEU A 272 -2.26 -13.40 3.58
C LEU A 272 -1.89 -12.63 2.31
N SER A 273 -0.89 -11.75 2.41
CA SER A 273 -0.28 -11.10 1.25
C SER A 273 1.04 -11.80 0.94
N GLN A 274 1.30 -12.13 -0.33
CA GLN A 274 2.55 -12.77 -0.76
C GLN A 274 2.98 -12.30 -2.15
N THR A 275 4.25 -12.53 -2.49
CA THR A 275 4.64 -12.58 -3.90
C THR A 275 4.20 -13.91 -4.51
N PRO A 276 3.92 -13.98 -5.82
CA PRO A 276 3.67 -15.25 -6.50
C PRO A 276 4.74 -16.30 -6.24
N TRP A 277 6.02 -15.92 -6.20
CA TRP A 277 7.11 -16.82 -5.85
C TRP A 277 6.94 -17.43 -4.45
N ALA A 278 6.72 -16.60 -3.43
CA ALA A 278 6.57 -17.08 -2.05
C ALA A 278 5.30 -17.93 -1.87
N ALA A 279 4.20 -17.54 -2.51
CA ALA A 279 2.97 -18.34 -2.53
C ALA A 279 3.17 -19.72 -3.19
N ALA A 280 4.04 -19.82 -4.21
CA ALA A 280 4.34 -21.10 -4.87
C ALA A 280 5.09 -22.09 -3.95
N MET A 281 5.79 -21.60 -2.94
CA MET A 281 6.53 -22.42 -1.96
C MET A 281 5.67 -22.87 -0.78
N LEU A 282 4.51 -22.24 -0.58
CA LEU A 282 3.63 -22.48 0.57
C LEU A 282 2.52 -23.49 0.21
N SER A 283 2.22 -24.41 1.13
CA SER A 283 1.08 -25.32 0.99
C SER A 283 -0.24 -24.57 1.29
N PRO A 284 -1.29 -24.73 0.46
CA PRO A 284 -2.61 -24.16 0.74
C PRO A 284 -3.48 -25.04 1.67
N GLU A 285 -3.03 -26.25 2.03
CA GLU A 285 -3.79 -27.18 2.88
C GLU A 285 -3.99 -26.60 4.29
N GLY A 286 -5.21 -26.67 4.84
CA GLY A 286 -5.54 -26.11 6.15
C GLY A 286 -5.72 -24.58 6.15
N LEU A 287 -5.64 -23.94 4.97
CA LEU A 287 -5.81 -22.49 4.76
C LEU A 287 -7.03 -22.20 3.88
N GLU A 288 -8.08 -23.03 3.96
CA GLU A 288 -9.28 -22.92 3.11
C GLU A 288 -10.07 -21.62 3.34
N SER A 289 -9.99 -21.05 4.54
CA SER A 289 -10.63 -19.77 4.88
C SER A 289 -9.73 -18.55 4.65
N THR A 290 -8.47 -18.75 4.29
CA THR A 290 -7.50 -17.67 4.08
C THR A 290 -7.69 -17.06 2.69
N THR A 291 -7.85 -15.74 2.67
CA THR A 291 -7.77 -14.95 1.44
C THR A 291 -6.31 -14.70 1.09
N LEU A 292 -5.91 -15.07 -0.12
CA LEU A 292 -4.57 -14.82 -0.65
C LEU A 292 -4.58 -13.60 -1.58
N VAL A 293 -3.80 -12.59 -1.26
CA VAL A 293 -3.49 -11.44 -2.12
C VAL A 293 -2.08 -11.64 -2.67
N VAL A 294 -1.95 -11.80 -4.00
CA VAL A 294 -0.64 -11.85 -4.67
C VAL A 294 -0.37 -10.55 -5.44
N ALA A 295 0.86 -10.05 -5.39
CA ALA A 295 1.29 -8.89 -6.17
C ALA A 295 2.83 -8.84 -6.27
N GLY A 296 3.39 -7.73 -6.76
CA GLY A 296 4.84 -7.49 -6.85
C GLY A 296 5.51 -8.15 -8.07
N GLU A 297 5.03 -9.31 -8.50
CA GLU A 297 5.58 -10.08 -9.64
C GLU A 297 4.47 -10.52 -10.61
N ALA A 298 4.87 -10.96 -11.80
CA ALA A 298 3.93 -11.64 -12.69
C ALA A 298 3.55 -12.99 -12.08
N CYS A 299 2.27 -13.22 -11.83
CA CYS A 299 1.80 -14.45 -11.20
C CYS A 299 1.67 -15.58 -12.24
N PRO A 300 2.37 -16.72 -12.07
CA PRO A 300 2.22 -17.88 -12.96
C PRO A 300 0.83 -18.54 -12.80
N PRO A 301 0.22 -19.05 -13.89
CA PRO A 301 -1.06 -19.76 -13.83
C PRO A 301 -1.07 -20.92 -12.82
N GLU A 302 0.05 -21.61 -12.66
CA GLU A 302 0.18 -22.77 -11.78
C GLU A 302 -0.01 -22.41 -10.30
N VAL A 303 0.36 -21.18 -9.91
CA VAL A 303 0.11 -20.67 -8.56
C VAL A 303 -1.38 -20.43 -8.37
N VAL A 304 -2.06 -19.89 -9.38
CA VAL A 304 -3.52 -19.69 -9.38
C VAL A 304 -4.26 -21.02 -9.30
N ASP A 305 -3.88 -22.01 -10.10
CA ASP A 305 -4.53 -23.32 -10.11
C ASP A 305 -4.45 -24.01 -8.74
N ARG A 306 -3.32 -23.84 -8.05
CA ARG A 306 -3.10 -24.38 -6.70
C ARG A 306 -3.90 -23.61 -5.63
N TRP A 307 -3.83 -22.28 -5.65
CA TRP A 307 -4.35 -21.45 -4.58
C TRP A 307 -5.80 -21.02 -4.75
N ALA A 308 -6.31 -20.80 -5.96
CA ALA A 308 -7.66 -20.26 -6.16
C ALA A 308 -8.78 -21.29 -5.95
N SER A 309 -8.47 -22.59 -5.83
CA SER A 309 -9.48 -23.62 -5.61
C SER A 309 -10.06 -23.54 -4.20
N GLY A 310 -11.37 -23.30 -4.08
CA GLY A 310 -12.10 -23.34 -2.81
C GLY A 310 -11.84 -22.18 -1.86
N ARG A 311 -11.10 -21.15 -2.28
CA ARG A 311 -10.74 -19.98 -1.46
C ARG A 311 -10.61 -18.72 -2.30
N LEU A 312 -10.65 -17.57 -1.64
CA LEU A 312 -10.51 -16.28 -2.31
C LEU A 312 -9.03 -16.01 -2.61
N MET A 313 -8.69 -15.91 -3.89
CA MET A 313 -7.39 -15.44 -4.35
C MET A 313 -7.59 -14.23 -5.25
N VAL A 314 -6.80 -13.17 -5.04
CA VAL A 314 -6.81 -11.97 -5.88
C VAL A 314 -5.39 -11.59 -6.28
N ASN A 315 -5.23 -11.11 -7.50
CA ASN A 315 -4.00 -10.52 -7.99
C ASN A 315 -4.10 -9.00 -7.91
N ALA A 316 -3.12 -8.36 -7.30
CA ALA A 316 -3.05 -6.91 -7.16
C ALA A 316 -1.82 -6.36 -7.87
N TYR A 317 -1.86 -5.07 -8.17
CA TYR A 317 -0.76 -4.39 -8.85
C TYR A 317 -0.71 -2.92 -8.43
N GLY A 318 0.48 -2.45 -8.11
CA GLY A 318 0.79 -1.04 -7.95
C GLY A 318 2.28 -0.86 -7.70
N PRO A 319 2.93 0.17 -8.26
CA PRO A 319 4.21 0.62 -7.75
C PRO A 319 4.05 1.39 -6.43
N THR A 320 5.16 1.61 -5.73
CA THR A 320 5.18 2.39 -4.48
C THR A 320 4.68 3.81 -4.65
N GLU A 321 4.93 4.41 -5.81
CA GLU A 321 4.44 5.74 -6.18
C GLU A 321 2.91 5.85 -6.31
N THR A 322 2.17 4.72 -6.30
CA THR A 322 0.70 4.69 -6.32
C THR A 322 0.09 4.14 -5.03
N THR A 323 0.87 4.11 -3.94
CA THR A 323 0.43 3.64 -2.62
C THR A 323 -0.02 2.18 -2.65
N VAL A 324 0.96 1.27 -2.67
CA VAL A 324 0.78 -0.20 -2.61
C VAL A 324 0.07 -0.79 -3.83
N TYR A 325 -1.24 -0.54 -4.01
CA TYR A 325 -2.05 -1.11 -5.09
C TYR A 325 -2.83 -0.02 -5.85
N ALA A 326 -2.63 0.02 -7.17
CA ALA A 326 -3.43 0.81 -8.10
C ALA A 326 -4.60 0.01 -8.70
N SER A 327 -4.48 -1.32 -8.75
CA SER A 327 -5.50 -2.21 -9.32
C SER A 327 -5.56 -3.55 -8.59
N MET A 328 -6.75 -4.16 -8.61
CA MET A 328 -6.97 -5.52 -8.08
C MET A 328 -7.89 -6.30 -9.01
N SER A 329 -7.61 -7.60 -9.15
CA SER A 329 -8.43 -8.51 -9.95
C SER A 329 -9.74 -8.84 -9.24
N ALA A 330 -10.73 -9.25 -10.03
CA ALA A 330 -11.81 -10.08 -9.49
C ALA A 330 -11.22 -11.39 -8.88
N PRO A 331 -11.97 -12.09 -8.01
CA PRO A 331 -11.56 -13.40 -7.50
C PRO A 331 -11.07 -14.30 -8.64
N LEU A 332 -9.88 -14.87 -8.45
CA LEU A 332 -9.28 -15.78 -9.41
C LEU A 332 -9.92 -17.17 -9.27
N ALA A 333 -9.84 -17.95 -10.35
CA ALA A 333 -10.26 -19.34 -10.39
C ALA A 333 -9.19 -20.20 -11.12
N PRO A 334 -9.09 -21.49 -10.81
CA PRO A 334 -8.26 -22.42 -11.57
C PRO A 334 -8.63 -22.45 -13.07
N GLY A 335 -7.65 -22.66 -13.94
CA GLY A 335 -7.82 -22.82 -15.38
C GLY A 335 -8.00 -21.52 -16.17
N MET A 336 -7.90 -20.35 -15.54
CA MET A 336 -8.04 -19.05 -16.23
C MET A 336 -6.81 -18.62 -17.04
N GLY A 337 -5.69 -19.32 -16.89
CA GLY A 337 -4.40 -18.94 -17.49
C GLY A 337 -3.74 -17.78 -16.74
N VAL A 338 -3.09 -16.87 -17.48
CA VAL A 338 -2.33 -15.75 -16.89
C VAL A 338 -3.30 -14.78 -16.18
N PRO A 339 -3.16 -14.59 -14.85
CA PRO A 339 -4.06 -13.74 -14.08
C PRO A 339 -3.92 -12.26 -14.49
N PRO A 340 -5.04 -11.53 -14.66
CA PRO A 340 -5.00 -10.11 -14.96
C PRO A 340 -4.58 -9.30 -13.73
N ILE A 341 -4.04 -8.09 -13.95
CA ILE A 341 -3.81 -7.10 -12.86
C ILE A 341 -5.11 -6.45 -12.36
N GLY A 342 -6.22 -6.67 -13.07
CA GLY A 342 -7.56 -6.31 -12.62
C GLY A 342 -8.04 -4.92 -13.02
N SER A 343 -8.91 -4.37 -12.20
CA SER A 343 -9.55 -3.06 -12.38
C SER A 343 -9.01 -2.04 -11.35
N PRO A 344 -9.13 -0.73 -11.60
CA PRO A 344 -8.67 0.29 -10.66
C PRO A 344 -9.28 0.09 -9.27
N VAL A 345 -8.48 0.29 -8.22
CA VAL A 345 -9.01 0.37 -6.84
C VAL A 345 -9.86 1.64 -6.67
N PRO A 346 -10.77 1.71 -5.67
CA PRO A 346 -11.50 2.93 -5.35
C PRO A 346 -10.57 4.14 -5.24
N GLY A 347 -10.96 5.27 -5.83
CA GLY A 347 -10.14 6.47 -5.86
C GLY A 347 -9.06 6.50 -6.96
N ALA A 348 -8.75 5.38 -7.61
CA ALA A 348 -7.79 5.30 -8.70
C ALA A 348 -8.46 5.25 -10.08
N ALA A 349 -7.77 5.81 -11.08
CA ALA A 349 -8.08 5.67 -12.49
C ALA A 349 -6.87 5.12 -13.25
N LEU A 350 -7.13 4.30 -14.27
CA LEU A 350 -6.12 3.67 -15.09
C LEU A 350 -6.33 4.01 -16.56
N PHE A 351 -5.26 4.34 -17.25
CA PHE A 351 -5.26 4.60 -18.69
C PHE A 351 -4.14 3.82 -19.36
N VAL A 352 -4.39 3.24 -20.52
CA VAL A 352 -3.33 2.65 -21.35
C VAL A 352 -3.12 3.58 -22.54
N LEU A 353 -1.95 4.21 -22.60
CA LEU A 353 -1.68 5.31 -23.52
C LEU A 353 -0.51 5.01 -24.46
N ASP A 354 -0.55 5.64 -25.64
CA ASP A 354 0.60 5.70 -26.54
C ASP A 354 1.62 6.78 -26.12
N GLN A 355 2.70 6.91 -26.88
CA GLN A 355 3.77 7.91 -26.65
C GLN A 355 3.32 9.38 -26.78
N TRP A 356 2.09 9.62 -27.25
CA TRP A 356 1.49 10.95 -27.37
C TRP A 356 0.36 11.16 -26.35
N LEU A 357 0.28 10.31 -25.32
CA LEU A 357 -0.72 10.34 -24.25
C LEU A 357 -2.16 10.11 -24.74
N ARG A 358 -2.35 9.30 -25.79
CA ARG A 358 -3.68 8.96 -26.31
C ARG A 358 -4.09 7.55 -25.93
N PRO A 359 -5.39 7.32 -25.62
CA PRO A 359 -5.87 5.99 -25.34
C PRO A 359 -5.61 5.05 -26.52
N VAL A 360 -5.09 3.86 -26.23
CA VAL A 360 -4.89 2.81 -27.25
C VAL A 360 -6.13 1.91 -27.37
N PRO A 361 -6.41 1.33 -28.55
CA PRO A 361 -7.49 0.37 -28.70
C PRO A 361 -7.32 -0.90 -27.86
N VAL A 362 -8.43 -1.58 -27.59
CA VAL A 362 -8.43 -2.82 -26.83
C VAL A 362 -7.56 -3.88 -27.51
N GLY A 363 -6.68 -4.52 -26.74
CA GLY A 363 -5.72 -5.50 -27.26
C GLY A 363 -4.42 -4.92 -27.83
N VAL A 364 -4.31 -3.59 -27.97
CA VAL A 364 -3.06 -2.91 -28.34
C VAL A 364 -2.25 -2.63 -27.08
N ALA A 365 -0.93 -2.86 -27.15
CA ALA A 365 -0.03 -2.55 -26.05
C ALA A 365 0.24 -1.05 -25.98
N GLY A 366 0.14 -0.48 -24.77
CA GLY A 366 0.59 0.88 -24.46
C GLY A 366 1.24 0.94 -23.09
N GLU A 367 1.62 2.14 -22.68
CA GLU A 367 2.10 2.41 -21.32
C GLU A 367 0.91 2.56 -20.37
N LEU A 368 1.00 1.94 -19.19
CA LEU A 368 -0.03 2.07 -18.15
C LEU A 368 0.21 3.36 -17.36
N TYR A 369 -0.85 4.13 -17.19
CA TYR A 369 -0.87 5.42 -16.53
C TYR A 369 -1.87 5.36 -15.36
N VAL A 370 -1.42 5.72 -14.17
CA VAL A 370 -2.27 5.72 -12.95
C VAL A 370 -2.56 7.15 -12.52
N ALA A 371 -3.81 7.47 -12.27
CA ALA A 371 -4.26 8.76 -11.77
C ALA A 371 -5.18 8.60 -10.54
N GLY A 372 -5.47 9.72 -9.86
CA GLY A 372 -6.40 9.75 -8.74
C GLY A 372 -5.72 9.73 -7.37
N GLY A 373 -6.50 9.40 -6.34
CA GLY A 373 -6.16 9.60 -4.92
C GLY A 373 -5.05 8.70 -4.38
N GLY A 374 -4.66 7.65 -5.09
CA GLY A 374 -3.55 6.77 -4.71
C GLY A 374 -2.15 7.34 -5.00
N LEU A 375 -2.03 8.44 -5.74
CA LEU A 375 -0.73 8.99 -6.11
C LEU A 375 0.03 9.58 -4.92
N ALA A 376 1.28 9.12 -4.77
CA ALA A 376 2.23 9.67 -3.83
C ALA A 376 2.54 11.15 -4.13
N CYS A 377 3.09 11.87 -3.15
CA CYS A 377 3.51 13.27 -3.31
C CYS A 377 4.67 13.44 -4.29
N GLY A 378 5.43 12.37 -4.53
CA GLY A 378 6.61 12.37 -5.38
C GLY A 378 7.84 11.83 -4.65
N TYR A 379 9.01 12.24 -5.14
CA TYR A 379 10.29 11.85 -4.58
C TYR A 379 10.89 12.97 -3.73
N VAL A 380 11.18 12.66 -2.45
CA VAL A 380 11.75 13.61 -1.48
C VAL A 380 13.05 14.20 -2.04
N GLY A 381 13.18 15.52 -2.00
CA GLY A 381 14.38 16.23 -2.46
C GLY A 381 14.71 16.08 -3.95
N ARG A 382 13.80 15.56 -4.79
CA ARG A 382 14.06 15.24 -6.21
C ARG A 382 12.98 15.79 -7.14
N ALA A 383 12.81 17.12 -7.17
CA ALA A 383 11.77 17.78 -7.97
C ALA A 383 11.83 17.45 -9.47
N ALA A 384 13.02 17.42 -10.08
CA ALA A 384 13.17 17.09 -11.51
C ALA A 384 12.73 15.65 -11.83
N LEU A 385 13.10 14.69 -10.98
CA LEU A 385 12.67 13.30 -11.14
C LEU A 385 11.16 13.18 -10.93
N THR A 386 10.61 13.90 -9.95
CA THR A 386 9.17 13.96 -9.69
C THR A 386 8.42 14.48 -10.93
N GLY A 387 8.81 15.63 -11.48
CA GLY A 387 8.18 16.19 -12.68
C GLY A 387 8.32 15.32 -13.94
N SER A 388 9.32 14.44 -14.00
CA SER A 388 9.48 13.47 -15.11
C SER A 388 8.59 12.23 -15.00
N ARG A 389 8.04 11.93 -13.82
CA ARG A 389 7.25 10.73 -13.54
C ARG A 389 5.80 11.03 -13.22
N PHE A 390 5.55 12.12 -12.49
CA PHE A 390 4.24 12.63 -12.10
C PHE A 390 3.88 13.79 -13.04
N VAL A 391 3.22 13.46 -14.15
CA VAL A 391 2.89 14.42 -15.21
C VAL A 391 1.43 14.87 -15.13
N ALA A 392 1.06 15.97 -15.77
CA ALA A 392 -0.33 16.44 -15.78
C ALA A 392 -1.27 15.44 -16.50
N CYS A 393 -2.43 15.16 -15.91
CA CYS A 393 -3.44 14.29 -16.52
C CYS A 393 -4.20 15.00 -17.64
N PRO A 394 -4.16 14.49 -18.89
CA PRO A 394 -4.92 15.08 -19.99
C PRO A 394 -6.42 14.75 -19.92
N PHE A 395 -6.82 13.84 -19.02
CA PHE A 395 -8.20 13.36 -18.88
C PHE A 395 -8.96 13.95 -17.70
N GLY A 396 -8.28 14.67 -16.80
CA GLY A 396 -8.89 15.43 -15.71
C GLY A 396 -9.55 16.70 -16.23
N GLY A 397 -10.67 17.10 -15.64
CA GLY A 397 -11.30 18.39 -15.96
C GLY A 397 -10.39 19.56 -15.57
N THR A 398 -10.55 20.72 -16.24
CA THR A 398 -9.97 21.98 -15.76
C THR A 398 -10.69 22.36 -14.47
N GLY A 399 -10.17 21.93 -13.31
CA GLY A 399 -10.61 22.47 -12.03
C GLY A 399 -10.51 24.00 -12.08
N GLY A 400 -11.55 24.70 -11.61
CA GLY A 400 -11.54 26.16 -11.50
C GLY A 400 -10.32 26.66 -10.72
N ALA A 401 -9.95 27.92 -10.97
CA ALA A 401 -8.65 28.55 -10.64
C ALA A 401 -8.19 28.56 -9.17
N ASP A 402 -8.96 27.99 -8.22
CA ASP A 402 -8.70 28.07 -6.78
C ASP A 402 -8.22 26.76 -6.12
N VAL A 403 -7.89 25.72 -6.91
CA VAL A 403 -7.28 24.49 -6.38
C VAL A 403 -5.83 24.38 -6.88
N PRO A 404 -4.82 24.51 -6.01
CA PRO A 404 -3.44 24.21 -6.37
C PRO A 404 -3.37 22.80 -6.97
N HIS A 405 -2.84 22.66 -8.19
CA HIS A 405 -2.83 21.44 -9.02
C HIS A 405 -2.03 20.24 -8.45
N ARG A 406 -2.16 19.90 -7.16
CA ARG A 406 -1.49 18.75 -6.54
C ARG A 406 -2.20 17.40 -6.75
N GLY A 407 -3.36 17.36 -7.43
CA GLY A 407 -4.26 16.20 -7.41
C GLY A 407 -4.62 15.52 -8.74
N CYS A 408 -4.10 15.99 -9.88
CA CYS A 408 -4.34 15.35 -11.19
C CYS A 408 -3.01 15.03 -11.88
N GLY A 409 -2.08 14.48 -11.10
CA GLY A 409 -0.92 13.81 -11.66
C GLY A 409 -1.35 12.51 -12.35
N VAL A 410 -0.51 12.03 -13.26
CA VAL A 410 -0.54 10.67 -13.74
C VAL A 410 0.87 10.12 -13.61
N LEU A 411 0.99 8.91 -13.09
CA LEU A 411 2.26 8.21 -13.03
C LEU A 411 2.36 7.25 -14.23
N ALA A 412 3.39 7.43 -15.05
CA ALA A 412 3.74 6.50 -16.11
C ALA A 412 4.39 5.22 -15.54
N CYS A 413 3.69 4.10 -15.64
CA CYS A 413 4.20 2.76 -15.34
C CYS A 413 4.68 2.10 -16.64
N ARG A 414 6.01 1.95 -16.79
CA ARG A 414 6.61 1.30 -17.97
C ARG A 414 6.45 -0.21 -17.89
N ARG A 415 5.26 -0.71 -18.21
CA ARG A 415 5.03 -2.08 -18.68
C ARG A 415 4.07 -2.03 -19.87
N PRO A 416 4.36 -2.71 -20.99
CA PRO A 416 3.36 -2.89 -22.03
C PRO A 416 2.23 -3.74 -21.45
N VAL A 417 1.09 -3.11 -21.22
CA VAL A 417 -0.14 -3.80 -20.80
C VAL A 417 -1.12 -3.68 -21.95
N GLY A 418 -1.64 -4.81 -22.43
CA GLY A 418 -2.80 -4.78 -23.33
C GLY A 418 -4.07 -4.58 -22.51
N VAL A 419 -4.97 -3.71 -22.95
CA VAL A 419 -6.30 -3.59 -22.34
C VAL A 419 -7.00 -4.94 -22.48
N ARG A 420 -7.28 -5.62 -21.37
CA ARG A 420 -8.09 -6.85 -21.33
C ARG A 420 -9.46 -6.51 -20.76
N ARG A 421 -10.50 -7.18 -21.28
CA ARG A 421 -11.87 -7.03 -20.75
C ARG A 421 -11.87 -7.38 -19.26
N PRO A 422 -12.52 -6.59 -18.39
CA PRO A 422 -12.78 -7.02 -17.01
C PRO A 422 -13.58 -8.32 -17.02
N CYS A 423 -13.20 -9.29 -16.17
CA CYS A 423 -14.07 -10.42 -15.89
C CYS A 423 -15.35 -9.88 -15.25
N ARG A 424 -16.51 -10.11 -15.89
CA ARG A 424 -17.81 -9.65 -15.37
C ARG A 424 -18.02 -10.23 -13.97
N ARG A 425 -18.58 -9.42 -13.05
CA ARG A 425 -19.16 -9.94 -11.79
C ARG A 425 -20.15 -11.05 -12.15
N ALA A 426 -19.99 -12.22 -11.55
CA ALA A 426 -21.03 -13.24 -11.60
C ALA A 426 -22.28 -12.67 -10.93
N SER A 427 -23.27 -12.28 -11.73
CA SER A 427 -24.58 -11.91 -11.23
C SER A 427 -25.25 -13.15 -10.63
N GLN A 428 -25.61 -13.08 -9.36
CA GLN A 428 -26.55 -14.01 -8.74
C GLN A 428 -27.92 -13.87 -9.42
N ASP A 429 -28.33 -14.87 -10.19
CA ASP A 429 -29.75 -15.26 -10.33
C ASP A 429 -29.79 -16.77 -10.65
N PRO A 430 -30.30 -17.63 -9.74
CA PRO A 430 -30.46 -19.05 -9.99
C PRO A 430 -31.79 -19.26 -10.71
N ARG A 431 -31.78 -19.30 -12.05
CA ARG A 431 -32.91 -19.82 -12.81
C ARG A 431 -32.53 -21.05 -13.62
N VAL A 432 -32.82 -22.18 -12.97
CA VAL A 432 -33.38 -23.42 -13.52
C VAL A 432 -33.77 -23.30 -14.99
N SER A 433 -33.20 -24.17 -15.84
CA SER A 433 -34.02 -24.85 -16.83
C SER A 433 -33.51 -26.25 -17.09
N HIS A 434 -34.43 -27.18 -16.87
CA HIS A 434 -34.38 -28.57 -17.26
C HIS A 434 -34.34 -28.72 -18.80
N ARG A 435 -33.48 -29.65 -19.25
CA ARG A 435 -33.80 -30.79 -20.14
C ARG A 435 -34.26 -30.50 -21.59
N ILE A 436 -33.62 -31.21 -22.52
CA ILE A 436 -34.15 -32.13 -23.57
C ILE A 436 -33.34 -31.99 -24.85
N GLY A 437 -32.85 -33.13 -25.37
CA GLY A 437 -32.22 -33.29 -26.68
C GLY A 437 -31.03 -34.20 -26.64
#